data_AF-A0A3R1A936-F1
#
_entry.id   AF-A0A3R1A936-F1
#
_cell.length_a   1.000
_cell.length_b   1.000
_cell.length_c   1.000
_cell.angle_alpha   90.00
_cell.angle_beta   90.00
_cell.angle_gamma   90.00
#
_symmetry.space_group_name_H-M   'P 1'
#
loop_
_entity.id
_entity.type
_entity.pdbx_description
1 polymer ?
#
loop_
_entity_poly.entity_id
_entity_poly.type
_entity_poly.pdbx_seq_one_letter_code
_entity_poly.pdbx_strand_id
1 'polypeptide(L)'
;MRREHAEWSDATFGDIGPVGPLKHLSKEALEAAADPSDPLEWADMQFLLWDAQRRMGISDEFITRAMIEKLEINKSRQWPEPKEGEPRLHIKEQPATVVPEECPAELPYAQVKAAADLYALCWQSGEVVTYTPDPEKATIW
;
A
#
# COMPACT_ATOMS: atom_id res chain seq x y z
N MET A 1 -16.16 1.74 -24.96
CA MET A 1 -15.45 1.09 -23.84
C MET A 1 -14.76 2.07 -22.89
N ARG A 2 -13.42 2.30 -22.84
CA ARG A 2 -12.82 3.16 -21.77
C ARG A 2 -13.39 4.58 -21.68
N ARG A 3 -13.61 5.24 -22.82
CA ARG A 3 -14.23 6.59 -22.87
C ARG A 3 -15.68 6.56 -22.40
N GLU A 4 -16.46 5.63 -22.92
CA GLU A 4 -17.86 5.41 -22.56
C GLU A 4 -18.03 5.12 -21.06
N HIS A 5 -17.14 4.30 -20.48
CA HIS A 5 -17.08 4.08 -19.04
C HIS A 5 -16.78 5.36 -18.27
N ALA A 6 -15.83 6.18 -18.72
CA ALA A 6 -15.52 7.46 -18.09
C ALA A 6 -16.73 8.42 -18.13
N GLU A 7 -17.38 8.54 -19.29
CA GLU A 7 -18.58 9.36 -19.47
C GLU A 7 -19.73 8.91 -18.54
N TRP A 8 -19.96 7.60 -18.44
CA TRP A 8 -20.95 7.03 -17.52
C TRP A 8 -20.57 7.25 -16.05
N SER A 9 -19.31 7.04 -15.68
CA SER A 9 -18.80 7.22 -14.32
C SER A 9 -18.89 8.68 -13.87
N ASP A 10 -18.56 9.63 -14.75
CA ASP A 10 -18.68 11.06 -14.47
C ASP A 10 -20.16 11.47 -14.32
N ALA A 11 -21.06 10.95 -15.17
CA ALA A 11 -22.49 11.21 -15.05
C ALA A 11 -23.12 10.62 -13.78
N THR A 12 -22.62 9.47 -13.32
CA THR A 12 -23.19 8.73 -12.18
C THR A 12 -22.64 9.20 -10.84
N PHE A 13 -21.32 9.40 -10.76
CA PHE A 13 -20.62 9.66 -9.51
C PHE A 13 -20.10 11.10 -9.38
N GLY A 14 -20.08 11.86 -10.47
CA GLY A 14 -19.58 13.23 -10.50
C GLY A 14 -18.05 13.33 -10.38
N ASP A 15 -17.60 14.50 -9.93
CA ASP A 15 -16.19 14.85 -9.77
C ASP A 15 -15.62 14.31 -8.45
N ILE A 16 -15.37 13.00 -8.43
CA ILE A 16 -14.66 12.32 -7.34
C ILE A 16 -13.20 12.07 -7.73
N GLY A 17 -12.31 12.05 -6.73
CA GLY A 17 -10.91 11.67 -6.90
C GLY A 17 -10.71 10.15 -7.03
N PRO A 18 -9.46 9.66 -7.19
CA PRO A 18 -9.18 8.24 -7.45
C PRO A 18 -9.38 7.32 -6.24
N VAL A 19 -9.45 7.88 -5.03
CA VAL A 19 -9.36 7.10 -3.79
C VAL A 19 -10.57 6.18 -3.63
N GLY A 20 -11.76 6.62 -4.05
CA GLY A 20 -12.98 5.81 -4.05
C GLY A 20 -12.82 4.55 -4.93
N PRO A 21 -12.56 4.71 -6.23
CA PRO A 21 -12.30 3.59 -7.13
C PRO A 21 -11.18 2.65 -6.65
N LEU A 22 -10.09 3.17 -6.06
CA LEU A 22 -9.01 2.33 -5.53
C LEU A 22 -9.42 1.51 -4.29
N LYS A 23 -10.23 2.09 -3.40
CA LYS A 23 -10.80 1.35 -2.26
C LYS A 23 -11.77 0.28 -2.75
N HIS A 24 -12.55 0.58 -3.79
CA HIS A 24 -13.45 -0.40 -4.41
C HIS A 24 -12.64 -1.53 -5.07
N LEU A 25 -11.58 -1.20 -5.81
CA LEU A 25 -10.70 -2.17 -6.46
C LEU A 25 -10.15 -3.21 -5.48
N SER A 26 -9.88 -2.83 -4.23
CA SER A 26 -9.43 -3.78 -3.21
C SER A 26 -10.48 -4.84 -2.84
N LYS A 27 -11.78 -4.53 -2.97
CA LYS A 27 -12.88 -5.48 -2.76
C LYS A 27 -13.05 -6.40 -3.96
N GLU A 28 -13.09 -5.82 -5.17
CA GLU A 28 -13.20 -6.60 -6.41
C GLU A 28 -12.03 -7.57 -6.60
N ALA A 29 -10.83 -7.20 -6.13
CA ALA A 29 -9.69 -8.12 -6.12
C ALA A 29 -9.92 -9.35 -5.21
N LEU A 30 -10.69 -9.22 -4.12
CA LEU A 30 -11.06 -10.34 -3.26
C LEU A 30 -12.17 -11.19 -3.89
N GLU A 31 -13.12 -10.56 -4.58
CA GLU A 31 -14.21 -11.24 -5.31
C GLU A 31 -13.62 -12.06 -6.48
N ALA A 32 -12.76 -11.46 -7.30
CA ALA A 32 -12.00 -12.14 -8.35
C ALA A 32 -11.08 -13.27 -7.82
N ALA A 33 -10.53 -13.13 -6.62
CA ALA A 33 -9.74 -14.18 -5.99
C ALA A 33 -10.60 -15.37 -5.51
N ALA A 34 -11.86 -15.11 -5.14
CA ALA A 34 -12.80 -16.14 -4.70
C ALA A 34 -13.40 -16.94 -5.88
N ASP A 35 -13.64 -16.29 -7.02
CA ASP A 35 -14.03 -16.95 -8.27
C ASP A 35 -13.23 -16.42 -9.48
N PRO A 36 -11.99 -16.91 -9.66
CA PRO A 36 -11.14 -16.46 -10.77
C PRO A 36 -11.68 -16.88 -12.15
N SER A 37 -12.71 -17.73 -12.20
CA SER A 37 -13.35 -18.18 -13.43
C SER A 37 -14.43 -17.23 -13.93
N ASP A 38 -14.90 -16.30 -13.10
CA ASP A 38 -15.85 -15.27 -13.51
C ASP A 38 -15.14 -14.10 -14.22
N PRO A 39 -15.33 -13.90 -15.53
CA PRO A 39 -14.71 -12.81 -16.28
C PRO A 39 -15.21 -11.41 -15.88
N LEU A 40 -16.36 -11.29 -15.20
CA LEU A 40 -16.93 -10.00 -14.80
C LEU A 40 -16.13 -9.38 -13.65
N GLU A 41 -15.67 -10.19 -12.70
CA GLU A 41 -14.82 -9.74 -11.58
C GLU A 41 -13.51 -9.12 -12.08
N TRP A 42 -12.94 -9.68 -13.15
CA TRP A 42 -11.78 -9.09 -13.83
C TRP A 42 -12.12 -7.78 -14.54
N ALA A 43 -13.33 -7.67 -15.10
CA ALA A 43 -13.79 -6.46 -15.76
C ALA A 43 -14.00 -5.33 -14.74
N ASP A 44 -14.53 -5.62 -13.55
CA ASP A 44 -14.68 -4.65 -12.46
C ASP A 44 -13.34 -4.11 -12.01
N MET A 45 -12.34 -4.98 -11.81
CA MET A 45 -10.97 -4.53 -11.54
C MET A 45 -10.44 -3.59 -12.64
N GLN A 46 -10.69 -3.94 -13.90
CA GLN A 46 -10.18 -3.16 -15.02
C GLN A 46 -10.84 -1.77 -15.12
N PHE A 47 -12.16 -1.70 -14.94
CA PHE A 47 -12.92 -0.45 -14.93
C PHE A 47 -12.49 0.47 -13.79
N LEU A 48 -12.36 -0.06 -12.58
CA LEU A 48 -11.98 0.71 -11.40
C LEU A 48 -10.54 1.25 -11.50
N LEU A 49 -9.61 0.46 -12.05
CA LEU A 49 -8.24 0.92 -12.27
C LEU A 49 -8.19 2.05 -13.31
N TRP A 50 -8.93 1.93 -14.41
CA TRP A 50 -9.01 2.99 -15.41
C TRP A 50 -9.65 4.27 -14.86
N ASP A 51 -10.68 4.13 -14.03
CA ASP A 51 -11.36 5.25 -13.39
C ASP A 51 -10.43 6.00 -12.44
N ALA A 52 -9.67 5.27 -11.62
CA ALA A 52 -8.66 5.86 -10.74
C ALA A 52 -7.56 6.59 -11.54
N GLN A 53 -7.03 5.97 -12.60
CA GLN A 53 -5.98 6.58 -13.42
C GLN A 53 -6.44 7.89 -14.06
N ARG A 54 -7.60 7.89 -14.73
CA ARG A 54 -8.10 9.09 -15.42
C ARG A 54 -8.41 10.22 -14.43
N ARG A 55 -8.95 9.91 -13.25
CA ARG A 55 -9.26 10.89 -12.20
C ARG A 55 -8.00 11.51 -11.60
N MET A 56 -6.84 10.87 -11.75
CA MET A 56 -5.53 11.43 -11.43
C MET A 56 -4.80 12.07 -12.62
N GLY A 57 -5.41 12.13 -13.80
CA GLY A 57 -4.74 12.61 -15.00
C GLY A 57 -3.58 11.72 -15.46
N ILE A 58 -3.56 10.44 -15.05
CA ILE A 58 -2.54 9.49 -15.49
C ILE A 58 -2.89 9.04 -16.91
N SER A 59 -2.03 9.40 -17.87
CA SER A 59 -2.17 8.97 -19.26
C SER A 59 -1.69 7.54 -19.46
N ASP A 60 -2.16 6.91 -20.54
CA ASP A 60 -1.71 5.57 -20.94
C ASP A 60 -0.18 5.54 -21.21
N GLU A 61 0.38 6.60 -21.80
CA GLU A 61 1.83 6.71 -22.01
C GLU A 61 2.59 6.79 -20.68
N PHE A 62 2.09 7.61 -19.74
CA PHE A 62 2.74 7.78 -18.44
C PHE A 62 2.74 6.48 -17.63
N ILE A 63 1.59 5.79 -17.54
CA ILE A 63 1.53 4.53 -16.80
C ILE A 63 2.36 3.44 -17.49
N THR A 64 2.40 3.42 -18.83
CA THR A 64 3.23 2.44 -19.57
C THR A 64 4.71 2.62 -19.25
N ARG A 65 5.22 3.86 -19.25
CA ARG A 65 6.60 4.13 -18.84
C ARG A 65 6.86 3.72 -17.39
N ALA A 66 5.95 4.07 -16.47
CA ALA A 66 6.07 3.68 -15.07
C ALA A 66 6.05 2.14 -14.89
N MET A 67 5.27 1.41 -15.69
CA MET A 67 5.26 -0.05 -15.70
C MET A 67 6.60 -0.64 -16.17
N ILE A 68 7.22 -0.07 -17.21
CA ILE A 68 8.54 -0.48 -17.70
C ILE A 68 9.59 -0.30 -16.61
N GLU A 69 9.67 0.91 -16.03
CA GLU A 69 10.61 1.20 -14.94
C GLU A 69 10.37 0.29 -13.73
N LYS A 70 9.10 0.07 -13.36
CA LYS A 70 8.74 -0.80 -12.24
C LYS A 70 9.08 -2.26 -12.50
N LEU A 71 8.97 -2.72 -13.74
CA LEU A 71 9.34 -4.08 -14.13
C LEU A 71 10.84 -4.31 -13.97
N GLU A 72 11.68 -3.36 -14.38
CA GLU A 72 13.14 -3.46 -14.19
C GLU A 72 13.52 -3.45 -12.71
N ILE A 73 12.87 -2.63 -11.89
CA ILE A 73 13.03 -2.66 -10.42
C ILE A 73 12.59 -4.01 -9.83
N ASN A 74 11.53 -4.63 -10.36
CA ASN A 74 11.06 -5.91 -9.86
C ASN A 74 12.00 -7.07 -10.23
N LYS A 75 12.61 -7.03 -11.42
CA LYS A 75 13.61 -8.01 -11.89
C LYS A 75 14.91 -7.96 -11.08
N SER A 76 15.29 -6.80 -10.55
CA SER A 76 16.50 -6.65 -9.74
C SER A 76 16.33 -7.05 -8.26
N ARG A 77 15.11 -7.42 -7.83
CA ARG A 77 14.82 -7.84 -6.46
C ARG A 77 15.02 -9.34 -6.25
N GLN A 78 15.24 -9.72 -5.00
CA GLN A 78 15.16 -11.10 -4.55
C GLN A 78 13.73 -11.43 -4.09
N TRP A 79 13.27 -12.62 -4.46
CA TRP A 79 11.92 -13.10 -4.21
C TRP A 79 11.96 -14.45 -3.47
N PRO A 80 11.04 -14.69 -2.53
CA PRO A 80 10.93 -15.99 -1.88
C PRO A 80 10.40 -17.07 -2.83
N GLU A 81 10.54 -18.32 -2.42
CA GLU A 81 10.00 -19.47 -3.16
C GLU A 81 8.49 -19.33 -3.44
N PRO A 82 8.02 -19.82 -4.59
CA PRO A 82 6.61 -19.82 -4.92
C PRO A 82 5.71 -20.52 -3.92
N LYS A 83 4.61 -19.86 -3.55
CA LYS A 83 3.46 -20.46 -2.87
C LYS A 83 2.19 -20.17 -3.67
N GLU A 84 1.35 -21.18 -3.79
CA GLU A 84 0.04 -21.07 -4.44
C GLU A 84 -0.94 -20.34 -3.52
N GLY A 85 -1.77 -19.46 -4.10
CA GLY A 85 -2.78 -18.70 -3.36
C GLY A 85 -2.27 -17.54 -2.49
N GLU A 86 -0.96 -17.41 -2.28
CA GLU A 86 -0.38 -16.42 -1.35
C GLU A 86 0.32 -15.25 -2.06
N PRO A 87 0.14 -14.00 -1.57
CA PRO A 87 0.92 -12.86 -2.04
C PRO A 87 2.43 -13.06 -1.80
N ARG A 88 3.26 -12.59 -2.74
CA ARG A 88 4.73 -12.62 -2.59
C ARG A 88 5.27 -11.22 -2.38
N LEU A 89 6.03 -11.07 -1.30
CA LEU A 89 6.74 -9.84 -0.98
C LEU A 89 8.23 -10.02 -1.29
N HIS A 90 8.86 -8.98 -1.80
CA HIS A 90 10.30 -8.96 -2.01
C HIS A 90 11.05 -8.99 -0.68
N ILE A 91 12.21 -9.62 -0.67
CA ILE A 91 13.09 -9.65 0.51
C ILE A 91 13.72 -8.26 0.66
N LYS A 92 13.51 -7.62 1.81
CA LYS A 92 14.25 -6.42 2.19
C LYS A 92 15.53 -6.86 2.88
N GLU A 93 16.69 -6.46 2.38
CA GLU A 93 17.93 -6.61 3.14
C GLU A 93 17.75 -5.87 4.46
N GLN A 94 17.84 -6.57 5.58
CA GLN A 94 17.97 -5.90 6.87
C GLN A 94 19.29 -5.13 6.82
N PRO A 95 19.33 -3.83 7.17
CA PRO A 95 20.61 -3.16 7.37
C PRO A 95 21.38 -3.99 8.38
N ALA A 96 22.64 -4.31 8.06
CA ALA A 96 23.53 -5.04 8.96
C ALA A 96 23.41 -4.39 10.35
N THR A 97 23.12 -5.20 11.36
CA THR A 97 23.11 -4.75 12.75
C THR A 97 24.47 -4.12 13.00
N VAL A 98 24.54 -2.79 12.99
CA VAL A 98 25.70 -2.08 13.48
C VAL A 98 25.64 -2.33 14.98
N VAL A 99 26.29 -3.40 15.42
CA VAL A 99 26.51 -3.65 16.84
C VAL A 99 27.29 -2.42 17.31
N PRO A 100 26.72 -1.56 18.18
CA PRO A 100 27.49 -0.47 18.73
C PRO A 100 28.65 -1.10 19.51
N GLU A 101 29.87 -0.73 19.16
CA GLU A 101 31.04 -1.04 19.98
C GLU A 101 30.79 -0.41 21.36
N GLU A 102 30.62 -1.29 22.35
CA GLU A 102 30.53 -1.03 23.79
C GLU A 102 29.39 -0.12 24.30
N CYS A 103 28.39 -0.74 24.91
CA CYS A 103 27.44 -0.07 25.81
C CYS A 103 28.13 0.31 27.14
N PRO A 104 28.17 1.59 27.55
CA PRO A 104 28.40 1.93 28.95
C PRO A 104 27.09 1.75 29.73
N ALA A 105 27.10 0.77 30.64
CA ALA A 105 26.30 0.60 31.85
C ALA A 105 24.84 1.14 31.90
N GLU A 106 23.92 0.17 31.96
CA GLU A 106 22.65 0.14 32.71
C GLU A 106 21.64 1.29 32.56
N LEU A 107 20.55 1.02 31.81
CA LEU A 107 19.22 1.56 32.11
C LEU A 107 18.23 0.39 32.34
N PRO A 108 17.35 0.43 33.37
CA PRO A 108 16.59 -0.75 33.79
C PRO A 108 15.56 -1.19 32.75
N TYR A 109 15.66 -2.46 32.35
CA TYR A 109 14.83 -3.17 31.35
C TYR A 109 13.31 -3.09 31.59
N ALA A 110 12.86 -2.69 32.78
CA ALA A 110 11.46 -2.61 33.16
C ALA A 110 10.69 -1.44 32.52
N GLN A 111 11.35 -0.33 32.15
CA GLN A 111 10.65 0.85 31.60
C GLN A 111 10.38 0.76 30.09
N VAL A 112 11.14 -0.05 29.35
CA VAL A 112 11.00 -0.14 27.88
C VAL A 112 9.78 -0.99 27.48
N LYS A 113 9.42 -1.99 28.29
CA LYS A 113 8.34 -2.93 27.95
C LYS A 113 6.93 -2.34 28.17
N ALA A 114 6.75 -1.53 29.21
CA ALA A 114 5.44 -0.92 29.50
C ALA A 114 5.03 0.13 28.46
N ALA A 115 5.98 0.85 27.87
CA ALA A 115 5.69 1.82 26.81
C ALA A 115 5.38 1.13 25.46
N ALA A 116 6.08 0.05 25.12
CA ALA A 116 5.84 -0.68 23.88
C ALA A 116 4.48 -1.38 23.86
N ASP A 117 4.05 -1.96 24.98
CA ASP A 117 2.79 -2.72 25.06
C ASP A 117 1.55 -1.80 25.09
N LEU A 118 1.65 -0.56 25.58
CA LEU A 118 0.55 0.43 25.56
C LEU A 118 0.30 1.01 24.16
N TYR A 119 1.34 1.15 23.32
CA TYR A 119 1.21 1.70 21.97
C TYR A 119 0.81 0.67 20.89
N ALA A 120 0.99 -0.63 21.17
CA ALA A 120 0.58 -1.70 20.26
C ALA A 120 -0.96 -1.86 20.15
N LEU A 121 -1.73 -1.35 21.10
CA LEU A 121 -3.20 -1.44 21.12
C LEU A 121 -3.93 -0.37 20.29
N CYS A 122 -3.24 0.69 19.85
CA CYS A 122 -3.86 1.81 19.13
C CYS A 122 -3.42 1.94 17.66
N TRP A 123 -2.55 1.04 17.18
CA TRP A 123 -2.01 1.10 15.82
C TRP A 123 -2.95 0.44 14.80
N GLN A 124 -3.40 1.20 13.81
CA GLN A 124 -3.96 0.66 12.56
C GLN A 124 -3.04 0.99 11.40
N SER A 125 -2.89 0.05 10.47
CA SER A 125 -1.96 0.17 9.36
C SER A 125 -2.31 1.38 8.47
N GLY A 126 -1.44 2.38 8.42
CA GLY A 126 -1.59 3.54 7.52
C GLY A 126 -1.20 4.89 8.12
N GLU A 127 -0.96 4.98 9.43
CA GLU A 127 -0.54 6.22 10.06
C GLU A 127 0.97 6.47 9.92
N VAL A 128 1.35 7.73 9.67
CA VAL A 128 2.75 8.17 9.64
C VAL A 128 3.05 8.86 10.96
N VAL A 129 3.91 8.25 11.78
CA VAL A 129 4.39 8.86 13.02
C VAL A 129 5.59 9.74 12.70
N THR A 130 5.44 11.06 12.81
CA THR A 130 6.58 11.98 12.80
C THR A 130 7.06 12.20 14.23
N TYR A 131 8.29 11.75 14.50
CA TYR A 131 8.96 12.03 15.76
C TYR A 131 9.45 13.48 15.76
N THR A 132 8.91 14.31 16.63
CA THR A 132 9.53 15.57 17.04
C THR A 132 9.92 15.46 18.51
N PRO A 133 11.22 15.52 18.85
CA PRO A 133 11.63 15.49 20.24
C PRO A 133 11.41 16.88 20.84
N ASP A 134 10.20 17.16 21.32
CA ASP A 134 9.96 18.20 22.32
C ASP A 134 8.84 17.71 23.26
N PRO A 135 9.02 17.72 24.59
CA PRO A 135 8.27 16.84 25.48
C PRO A 135 6.91 17.38 25.93
N GLU A 136 6.31 18.36 25.25
CA GLU A 136 5.01 18.89 25.70
C GLU A 136 4.05 19.22 24.54
N LYS A 137 3.00 18.38 24.45
CA LYS A 137 1.72 18.53 23.72
C LYS A 137 1.68 18.00 22.29
N ALA A 138 1.29 16.74 22.15
CA ALA A 138 0.69 16.24 20.91
C ALA A 138 -0.77 16.70 20.82
N THR A 139 -1.11 17.44 19.76
CA THR A 139 -2.50 17.68 19.34
C THR A 139 -2.77 16.76 18.14
N ILE A 140 -3.83 15.97 18.22
CA ILE A 140 -4.27 15.06 17.15
C ILE A 140 -5.15 15.86 16.18
N TRP A 141 -4.86 15.79 14.88
CA TRP A 141 -5.77 16.19 13.81
C TRP A 141 -6.35 14.95 13.14
#